data_AF-A0A8J7WIK4-F1
#
_entry.id   AF-A0A8J7WIK4-F1
#
_cell.length_a   1.000
_cell.length_b   1.000
_cell.length_c   1.000
_cell.angle_alpha   90.00
_cell.angle_beta   90.00
_cell.angle_gamma   90.00
#
_symmetry.space_group_name_H-M   'P 1'
#
loop_
_entity.id
_entity.type
_entity.pdbx_description
1 polymer ?
#
loop_
_entity_poly.entity_id
_entity_poly.type
_entity_poly.pdbx_seq_one_letter_code
_entity_poly.pdbx_strand_id
1 'polypeptide(L)'
;MQQFTSVWNALGARQRIIVLGATLAMILSVWGLARLATTPNLALLYAGLENGAAGEVVKALESRGVPYEVRGGAIFVPEGDRDSLRLTLASEGLPANGAQGYELLDGLSGFGTTSQMFDAAYWRAKEGELARTIVSNPAIATARVHIANSSANPFQRNVTPSASISVTTSGGVLTPQQARALKYLVASAVPGLDAEQVAVIDGKGGLIGAEGEAPASQADDRAAQMRERVQRLMEARVGTGNAVVEVSVDTVTETESILERRFDPEGRVAISTDTEERSDNSQDAGGGNVTVASNLPDGEAGGGQGSQSQANETRERVNYEVSETTREITRAPGAIRRLTVAVLVNGTYAPDASGAQQFQPLPDAELEALRDLVSSAVGFDEARGDRITIRSLPFERPEGLGTGPIEPGLFAGPIDAMRLIQMGVVAAVALILGLFVLRPILARGPAASGNAAALPAPGAAAPEPLTGEIEPDGGFPDLPMMQASSGEFGGMGMVDFDSPTQEDPVERLRGLIQERKSETVEILRSWLDEKETAK
;
A
#
# COMPACT_ATOMS: atom_id res chain seq x y z
N MET A 1 -55.23 -58.60 -3.91
CA MET A 1 -56.48 -57.80 -3.77
C MET A 1 -57.28 -58.20 -2.53
N GLN A 2 -57.59 -59.49 -2.29
CA GLN A 2 -58.45 -59.91 -1.17
C GLN A 2 -57.86 -59.70 0.25
N GLN A 3 -56.53 -59.74 0.39
CA GLN A 3 -55.85 -59.45 1.67
C GLN A 3 -55.83 -57.95 2.03
N PHE A 4 -55.83 -57.06 1.02
CA PHE A 4 -55.91 -55.61 1.25
C PHE A 4 -57.31 -55.21 1.76
N THR A 5 -58.36 -55.83 1.21
CA THR A 5 -59.74 -55.56 1.62
C THR A 5 -60.08 -56.11 3.01
N SER A 6 -59.50 -57.23 3.42
CA SER A 6 -59.73 -57.79 4.76
C SER A 6 -59.03 -56.97 5.86
N VAL A 7 -57.80 -56.51 5.60
CA VAL A 7 -57.08 -55.61 6.49
C VAL A 7 -57.78 -54.25 6.56
N TRP A 8 -58.19 -53.66 5.42
CA TRP A 8 -58.91 -52.39 5.39
C TRP A 8 -60.25 -52.43 6.17
N ASN A 9 -60.97 -53.55 6.09
CA ASN A 9 -62.23 -53.73 6.82
C ASN A 9 -62.04 -54.00 8.32
N ALA A 10 -60.87 -54.48 8.77
CA ALA A 10 -60.53 -54.70 10.18
C ALA A 10 -59.99 -53.44 10.90
N LEU A 11 -59.79 -52.33 10.19
CA LEU A 11 -59.36 -51.03 10.74
C LEU A 11 -60.58 -50.17 11.12
N GLY A 12 -60.60 -49.65 12.35
CA GLY A 12 -61.60 -48.69 12.81
C GLY A 12 -61.51 -47.35 12.06
N ALA A 13 -62.58 -46.55 12.07
CA ALA A 13 -62.68 -45.31 11.30
C ALA A 13 -61.50 -44.32 11.53
N ARG A 14 -61.00 -44.21 12.77
CA ARG A 14 -59.79 -43.42 13.09
C ARG A 14 -58.52 -43.96 12.41
N GLN A 15 -58.35 -45.28 12.34
CA GLN A 15 -57.16 -45.89 11.74
C GLN A 15 -57.16 -45.73 10.21
N ARG A 16 -58.32 -45.72 9.56
CA ARG A 16 -58.43 -45.44 8.11
C ARG A 16 -58.03 -44.01 7.76
N ILE A 17 -58.46 -43.03 8.56
CA ILE A 17 -58.08 -41.62 8.38
C ILE A 17 -56.57 -41.42 8.54
N ILE A 18 -55.96 -42.09 9.55
CA ILE A 18 -54.51 -42.03 9.78
C ILE A 18 -53.73 -42.64 8.60
N VAL A 19 -54.17 -43.79 8.08
CA VAL A 19 -53.50 -44.45 6.94
C VAL A 19 -53.62 -43.59 5.68
N LEU A 20 -54.80 -43.02 5.38
CA LEU A 20 -54.98 -42.10 4.26
C LEU A 20 -54.12 -40.84 4.39
N GLY A 21 -54.08 -40.23 5.58
CA GLY A 21 -53.22 -39.08 5.87
C GLY A 21 -51.73 -39.39 5.69
N ALA A 22 -51.28 -40.56 6.16
CA ALA A 22 -49.89 -41.01 6.00
C ALA A 22 -49.52 -41.25 4.53
N THR A 23 -50.42 -41.86 3.74
CA THR A 23 -50.18 -42.05 2.30
C THR A 23 -50.14 -40.73 1.52
N LEU A 24 -51.01 -39.77 1.87
CA LEU A 24 -51.00 -38.45 1.25
C LEU A 24 -49.72 -37.67 1.60
N ALA A 25 -49.31 -37.72 2.87
CA ALA A 25 -48.06 -37.12 3.32
C ALA A 25 -46.84 -37.72 2.61
N MET A 26 -46.83 -39.04 2.41
CA MET A 26 -45.76 -39.73 1.68
C MET A 26 -45.68 -39.25 0.22
N ILE A 27 -46.81 -39.14 -0.46
CA ILE A 27 -46.87 -38.64 -1.85
C ILE A 27 -46.39 -37.19 -1.93
N LEU A 28 -46.81 -36.32 -1.00
CA LEU A 28 -46.37 -34.93 -0.93
C LEU A 28 -44.88 -34.81 -0.62
N SER A 29 -44.33 -35.64 0.27
CA SER A 29 -42.90 -35.68 0.57
C SER A 29 -42.09 -36.16 -0.63
N VAL A 30 -42.52 -37.21 -1.34
CA VAL A 30 -41.84 -37.70 -2.55
C VAL A 30 -41.90 -36.64 -3.65
N TRP A 31 -43.03 -35.96 -3.83
CA TRP A 31 -43.15 -34.87 -4.81
C TRP A 31 -42.27 -33.66 -4.45
N GLY A 32 -42.20 -33.29 -3.17
CA GLY A 32 -41.31 -32.23 -2.68
C GLY A 32 -39.84 -32.56 -2.87
N LEU A 33 -39.43 -33.81 -2.56
CA LEU A 33 -38.07 -34.30 -2.79
C LEU A 33 -37.72 -34.39 -4.28
N ALA A 34 -38.66 -34.84 -5.13
CA ALA A 34 -38.46 -34.91 -6.57
C ALA A 34 -38.25 -33.51 -7.16
N ARG A 35 -39.04 -32.52 -6.73
CA ARG A 35 -38.88 -31.13 -7.18
C ARG A 35 -37.53 -30.54 -6.76
N LEU A 36 -37.10 -30.81 -5.52
CA LEU A 36 -35.81 -30.36 -4.98
C LEU A 36 -34.63 -31.06 -5.66
N ALA A 37 -34.80 -32.31 -6.11
CA ALA A 37 -33.76 -33.04 -6.85
C ALA A 37 -33.59 -32.54 -8.30
N THR A 38 -34.62 -31.93 -8.89
CA THR A 38 -34.60 -31.43 -10.28
C THR A 38 -34.14 -29.98 -10.44
N THR A 39 -33.88 -29.23 -9.37
CA THR A 39 -33.30 -27.88 -9.51
C THR A 39 -31.81 -28.00 -9.85
N PRO A 40 -31.36 -27.46 -10.99
CA PRO A 40 -29.94 -27.53 -11.36
C PRO A 40 -29.10 -26.80 -10.31
N ASN A 41 -28.06 -27.46 -9.82
CA ASN A 41 -27.10 -26.83 -8.93
C ASN A 41 -26.29 -25.81 -9.75
N LEU A 42 -26.48 -24.53 -9.45
CA LEU A 42 -25.81 -23.44 -10.17
C LEU A 42 -24.49 -23.13 -9.47
N ALA A 43 -23.40 -23.28 -10.19
CA ALA A 43 -22.06 -22.94 -9.74
C ALA A 43 -21.61 -21.60 -10.34
N LEU A 44 -20.80 -20.88 -9.57
CA LEU A 44 -20.20 -19.61 -10.01
C LEU A 44 -19.19 -19.85 -11.15
N LEU A 45 -19.45 -19.26 -12.32
CA LEU A 45 -18.54 -19.28 -13.46
C LEU A 45 -17.48 -18.17 -13.34
N TYR A 46 -17.93 -16.92 -13.23
CA TYR A 46 -17.08 -15.74 -13.03
C TYR A 46 -17.77 -14.76 -12.07
N ALA A 47 -16.97 -14.03 -11.27
CA ALA A 47 -17.42 -12.98 -10.38
C ALA A 47 -16.61 -11.70 -10.62
N GLY A 48 -17.21 -10.53 -10.31
CA GLY A 48 -16.52 -9.25 -10.38
C GLY A 48 -16.22 -8.79 -11.81
N LEU A 49 -17.02 -9.23 -12.80
CA LEU A 49 -16.86 -8.80 -14.17
C LEU A 49 -17.39 -7.37 -14.35
N GLU A 50 -16.69 -6.55 -15.13
CA GLU A 50 -17.21 -5.27 -15.61
C GLU A 50 -18.37 -5.52 -16.58
N ASN A 51 -19.35 -4.60 -16.62
CA ASN A 51 -20.60 -4.81 -17.38
C ASN A 51 -20.37 -5.16 -18.87
N GLY A 52 -19.30 -4.64 -19.48
CA GLY A 52 -18.91 -4.98 -20.86
C GLY A 52 -18.46 -6.43 -21.02
N ALA A 53 -17.47 -6.87 -20.22
CA ALA A 53 -16.95 -8.24 -20.25
C ALA A 53 -18.02 -9.28 -19.85
N ALA A 54 -18.91 -8.93 -18.91
CA ALA A 54 -20.06 -9.77 -18.56
C ALA A 54 -21.01 -9.99 -19.75
N GLY A 55 -21.25 -8.95 -20.57
CA GLY A 55 -22.11 -9.05 -21.75
C GLY A 55 -21.57 -9.98 -22.83
N GLU A 56 -20.26 -9.98 -23.07
CA GLU A 56 -19.63 -10.88 -24.04
C GLU A 56 -19.70 -12.35 -23.60
N VAL A 57 -19.46 -12.61 -22.31
CA VAL A 57 -19.62 -13.95 -21.71
C VAL A 57 -21.07 -14.42 -21.82
N VAL A 58 -22.05 -13.56 -21.50
CA VAL A 58 -23.47 -13.89 -21.64
C VAL A 58 -23.84 -14.21 -23.08
N LYS A 59 -23.40 -13.41 -24.06
CA LYS A 59 -23.63 -13.68 -25.49
C LYS A 59 -23.03 -15.01 -25.94
N ALA A 60 -21.85 -15.34 -25.43
CA ALA A 60 -21.18 -16.61 -25.71
C ALA A 60 -21.90 -17.81 -25.08
N LEU A 61 -22.50 -17.64 -23.89
CA LEU A 61 -23.34 -18.65 -23.24
C LEU A 61 -24.71 -18.82 -23.94
N GLU A 62 -25.33 -17.73 -24.36
CA GLU A 62 -26.58 -17.73 -25.15
C GLU A 62 -26.42 -18.46 -26.48
N SER A 63 -25.34 -18.18 -27.21
CA SER A 63 -25.06 -18.83 -28.50
C SER A 63 -24.96 -20.35 -28.42
N ARG A 64 -24.62 -20.87 -27.24
CA ARG A 64 -24.47 -22.30 -26.94
C ARG A 64 -25.71 -22.91 -26.29
N GLY A 65 -26.73 -22.10 -25.99
CA GLY A 65 -27.95 -22.55 -25.34
C GLY A 65 -27.75 -23.01 -23.89
N VAL A 66 -26.70 -22.52 -23.21
CA VAL A 66 -26.42 -22.88 -21.82
C VAL A 66 -27.32 -22.06 -20.91
N PRO A 67 -28.06 -22.68 -19.97
CA PRO A 67 -28.83 -21.93 -18.98
C PRO A 67 -27.87 -21.18 -18.07
N TYR A 68 -28.09 -19.87 -17.88
CA TYR A 68 -27.24 -19.03 -17.06
C TYR A 68 -28.08 -18.12 -16.17
N GLU A 69 -27.52 -17.69 -15.05
CA GLU A 69 -28.14 -16.70 -14.17
C GLU A 69 -27.12 -15.61 -13.82
N VAL A 70 -27.51 -14.34 -13.96
CA VAL A 70 -26.64 -13.19 -13.65
C VAL A 70 -27.10 -12.56 -12.34
N ARG A 71 -26.20 -12.50 -11.35
CA ARG A 71 -26.44 -11.83 -10.06
C ARG A 71 -25.30 -10.84 -9.77
N GLY A 72 -25.56 -9.53 -9.85
CA GLY A 72 -24.63 -8.48 -9.39
C GLY A 72 -23.21 -8.55 -9.99
N GLY A 73 -23.09 -8.84 -11.30
CA GLY A 73 -21.78 -8.98 -11.97
C GLY A 73 -21.12 -10.35 -11.83
N ALA A 74 -21.82 -11.31 -11.21
CA ALA A 74 -21.46 -12.72 -11.21
C ALA A 74 -22.37 -13.53 -12.13
N ILE A 75 -21.77 -14.46 -12.87
CA ILE A 75 -22.46 -15.34 -13.82
C ILE A 75 -22.43 -16.76 -13.26
N PHE A 76 -23.60 -17.37 -13.15
CA PHE A 76 -23.79 -18.73 -12.65
C PHE A 76 -24.24 -19.65 -13.78
N VAL A 77 -23.72 -20.87 -13.81
CA VAL A 77 -24.03 -21.92 -14.81
C VAL A 77 -24.19 -23.27 -14.10
N PRO A 78 -24.80 -24.29 -14.73
CA PRO A 78 -24.87 -25.64 -14.18
C PRO A 78 -23.49 -26.16 -13.78
N GLU A 79 -23.39 -26.73 -12.58
CA GLU A 79 -22.12 -27.20 -12.01
C GLU A 79 -21.38 -28.19 -12.92
N GLY A 80 -22.11 -29.05 -13.64
CA GLY A 80 -21.54 -30.03 -14.57
C GLY A 80 -20.83 -29.41 -15.78
N ASP A 81 -21.23 -28.21 -16.21
CA ASP A 81 -20.68 -27.55 -17.40
C ASP A 81 -19.65 -26.46 -17.07
N ARG A 82 -19.50 -26.11 -15.79
CA ARG A 82 -18.68 -24.97 -15.34
C ARG A 82 -17.26 -25.02 -15.89
N ASP A 83 -16.57 -26.14 -15.71
CA ASP A 83 -15.14 -26.23 -16.03
C ASP A 83 -14.90 -26.34 -17.55
N SER A 84 -15.77 -27.05 -18.27
CA SER A 84 -15.76 -27.08 -19.74
C SER A 84 -16.05 -25.71 -20.35
N LEU A 85 -16.98 -24.95 -19.75
CA LEU A 85 -17.31 -23.60 -20.20
C LEU A 85 -16.17 -22.63 -19.93
N ARG A 86 -15.49 -22.71 -18.77
CA ARG A 86 -14.29 -21.90 -18.51
C ARG A 86 -13.20 -22.16 -19.53
N LEU A 87 -12.92 -23.43 -19.83
CA LEU A 87 -11.90 -23.78 -20.81
C LEU A 87 -12.27 -23.26 -22.21
N THR A 88 -13.52 -23.44 -22.61
CA THR A 88 -14.02 -23.00 -23.93
C THR A 88 -14.00 -21.48 -24.04
N LEU A 89 -14.53 -20.75 -23.05
CA LEU A 89 -14.54 -19.29 -23.03
C LEU A 89 -13.12 -18.72 -22.98
N ALA A 90 -12.21 -19.34 -22.21
CA ALA A 90 -10.81 -18.93 -22.20
C ALA A 90 -10.13 -19.09 -23.56
N SER A 91 -10.47 -20.13 -24.34
CA SER A 91 -9.96 -20.32 -25.71
C SER A 91 -10.46 -19.25 -26.69
N GLU A 92 -11.59 -18.61 -26.38
CA GLU A 92 -12.15 -17.49 -27.14
C GLU A 92 -11.65 -16.12 -26.64
N GLY A 93 -10.76 -16.11 -25.63
CA GLY A 93 -10.28 -14.88 -25.00
C GLY A 93 -11.29 -14.23 -24.04
N LEU A 94 -12.31 -14.97 -23.60
CA LEU A 94 -13.34 -14.51 -22.67
C LEU A 94 -13.09 -15.01 -21.24
N PRO A 95 -13.34 -14.20 -20.20
CA PRO A 95 -13.73 -12.79 -20.27
C PRO A 95 -12.56 -11.90 -20.73
N ALA A 96 -12.86 -10.90 -21.57
CA ALA A 96 -11.90 -9.87 -21.97
C ALA A 96 -11.61 -8.93 -20.78
N ASN A 97 -10.93 -9.45 -19.76
CA ASN A 97 -10.52 -8.69 -18.59
C ASN A 97 -9.17 -8.03 -18.87
N GLY A 98 -9.19 -6.79 -19.35
CA GLY A 98 -7.99 -5.98 -19.51
C GLY A 98 -8.05 -5.01 -20.69
N ALA A 99 -7.13 -4.04 -20.69
CA ALA A 99 -6.91 -3.21 -21.87
C ALA A 99 -6.39 -4.08 -23.03
N GLN A 100 -6.98 -3.91 -24.20
CA GLN A 100 -6.45 -4.49 -25.45
C GLN A 100 -5.10 -3.82 -25.75
N GLY A 101 -4.08 -4.62 -26.03
CA GLY A 101 -2.72 -4.20 -26.35
C GLY A 101 -2.45 -4.32 -27.84
N TYR A 102 -1.41 -5.06 -28.24
CA TYR A 102 -1.08 -5.22 -29.67
C TYR A 102 -2.12 -6.02 -30.46
N GLU A 103 -3.06 -6.70 -29.80
CA GLU A 103 -4.12 -7.46 -30.48
C GLU A 103 -5.03 -6.53 -31.33
N LEU A 104 -5.08 -5.23 -31.03
CA LEU A 104 -5.75 -4.20 -31.84
C LEU A 104 -5.17 -4.06 -33.26
N LEU A 105 -3.90 -4.39 -33.45
CA LEU A 105 -3.21 -4.22 -34.74
C LEU A 105 -3.50 -5.37 -35.71
N ASP A 106 -3.79 -6.57 -35.20
CA ASP A 106 -4.02 -7.75 -36.03
C ASP A 106 -5.26 -7.59 -36.92
N GLY A 107 -6.26 -6.84 -36.44
CA GLY A 107 -7.50 -6.53 -37.16
C GLY A 107 -7.38 -5.44 -38.24
N LEU A 108 -6.24 -4.74 -38.35
CA LEU A 108 -6.08 -3.56 -39.23
C LEU A 108 -5.48 -3.88 -40.60
N SER A 109 -5.40 -5.15 -40.98
CA SER A 109 -4.76 -5.67 -42.20
C SER A 109 -5.57 -5.49 -43.51
N GLY A 110 -6.45 -4.47 -43.60
CA GLY A 110 -7.31 -4.23 -44.76
C GLY A 110 -6.85 -3.10 -45.71
N PHE A 111 -7.29 -3.16 -46.97
CA PHE A 111 -7.07 -2.13 -48.01
C PHE A 111 -7.62 -0.72 -47.66
N GLY A 112 -8.33 -0.56 -46.54
CA GLY A 112 -8.94 0.69 -46.08
C GLY A 112 -8.23 1.41 -44.92
N THR A 113 -7.09 0.91 -44.42
CA THR A 113 -6.36 1.52 -43.29
C THR A 113 -5.54 2.73 -43.76
N THR A 114 -5.77 3.91 -43.16
CA THR A 114 -4.94 5.11 -43.37
C THR A 114 -3.77 5.13 -42.37
N SER A 115 -2.72 5.92 -42.66
CA SER A 115 -1.60 6.10 -41.73
C SER A 115 -2.06 6.64 -40.36
N GLN A 116 -2.99 7.60 -40.36
CA GLN A 116 -3.55 8.17 -39.13
C GLN A 116 -4.30 7.11 -38.29
N MET A 117 -5.04 6.22 -38.94
CA MET A 117 -5.72 5.12 -38.25
C MET A 117 -4.73 4.11 -37.68
N PHE A 118 -3.67 3.78 -38.43
CA PHE A 118 -2.60 2.90 -37.95
C PHE A 118 -1.87 3.52 -36.75
N ASP A 119 -1.50 4.79 -36.82
CA ASP A 119 -0.82 5.51 -35.74
C ASP A 119 -1.71 5.55 -34.48
N ALA A 120 -2.99 5.89 -34.63
CA ALA A 120 -3.93 5.91 -33.51
C ALA A 120 -4.08 4.53 -32.85
N ALA A 121 -4.15 3.46 -33.65
CA ALA A 121 -4.21 2.10 -33.15
C ALA A 121 -2.90 1.65 -32.48
N TYR A 122 -1.75 2.03 -33.04
CA TYR A 122 -0.43 1.75 -32.47
C TYR A 122 -0.27 2.39 -31.09
N TRP A 123 -0.65 3.66 -30.93
CA TRP A 123 -0.61 4.32 -29.62
C TRP A 123 -1.56 3.69 -28.62
N ARG A 124 -2.79 3.37 -29.03
CA ARG A 124 -3.75 2.66 -28.18
C ARG A 124 -3.25 1.28 -27.74
N ALA A 125 -2.61 0.55 -28.64
CA ALA A 125 -1.99 -0.73 -28.35
C ALA A 125 -0.83 -0.58 -27.34
N LYS A 126 0.03 0.43 -27.53
CA LYS A 126 1.13 0.74 -26.60
C LYS A 126 0.64 1.09 -25.19
N GLU A 127 -0.39 1.92 -25.09
CA GLU A 127 -1.04 2.26 -23.82
C GLU A 127 -1.58 1.02 -23.10
N GLY A 128 -2.24 0.12 -23.85
CA GLY A 128 -2.77 -1.14 -23.32
C GLY A 128 -1.70 -2.10 -22.81
N GLU A 129 -0.60 -2.26 -23.55
CA GLU A 129 0.53 -3.12 -23.15
C GLU A 129 1.28 -2.58 -21.94
N LEU A 130 1.45 -1.26 -21.85
CA LEU A 130 2.01 -0.63 -20.66
C LEU A 130 1.09 -0.84 -19.46
N ALA A 131 -0.21 -0.65 -19.61
CA ALA A 131 -1.17 -0.93 -18.55
C ALA A 131 -1.11 -2.41 -18.09
N ARG A 132 -1.02 -3.36 -19.02
CA ARG A 132 -0.89 -4.80 -18.72
C ARG A 132 0.41 -5.10 -17.97
N THR A 133 1.52 -4.48 -18.37
CA THR A 133 2.82 -4.61 -17.68
C THR A 133 2.74 -4.04 -16.26
N ILE A 134 2.09 -2.90 -16.06
CA ILE A 134 1.95 -2.28 -14.74
C ILE A 134 1.06 -3.14 -13.81
N VAL A 135 -0.06 -3.68 -14.32
CA VAL A 135 -0.96 -4.55 -13.56
C VAL A 135 -0.33 -5.91 -13.22
N SER A 136 0.74 -6.32 -13.91
CA SER A 136 1.49 -7.53 -13.53
C SER A 136 2.10 -7.43 -12.11
N ASN A 137 2.23 -6.22 -11.56
CA ASN A 137 2.62 -6.00 -10.18
C ASN A 137 1.43 -6.27 -9.23
N PRO A 138 1.55 -7.21 -8.26
CA PRO A 138 0.47 -7.54 -7.32
C PRO A 138 -0.06 -6.37 -6.48
N ALA A 139 0.75 -5.32 -6.29
CA ALA A 139 0.36 -4.11 -5.56
C ALA A 139 -0.65 -3.24 -6.33
N ILE A 140 -0.80 -3.45 -7.64
CA ILE A 140 -1.62 -2.64 -8.53
C ILE A 140 -2.81 -3.47 -9.00
N ALA A 141 -4.03 -3.04 -8.66
CA ALA A 141 -5.26 -3.71 -9.07
C ALA A 141 -5.66 -3.33 -10.50
N THR A 142 -5.57 -2.05 -10.82
CA THR A 142 -5.87 -1.52 -12.17
C THR A 142 -4.88 -0.43 -12.54
N ALA A 143 -4.57 -0.32 -13.82
CA ALA A 143 -3.77 0.76 -14.37
C ALA A 143 -4.34 1.22 -15.71
N ARG A 144 -4.29 2.52 -15.96
CA ARG A 144 -4.52 3.11 -17.29
C ARG A 144 -3.39 4.09 -17.58
N VAL A 145 -2.85 3.99 -18.79
CA VAL A 145 -1.78 4.85 -19.28
C VAL A 145 -2.34 5.67 -20.44
N HIS A 146 -2.07 6.96 -20.45
CA HIS A 146 -2.36 7.85 -21.57
C HIS A 146 -1.08 8.48 -22.04
N ILE A 147 -0.82 8.42 -23.34
CA ILE A 147 0.36 9.01 -23.98
C ILE A 147 -0.13 10.14 -24.88
N ALA A 148 0.25 11.37 -24.53
CA ALA A 148 0.05 12.52 -25.37
C ALA A 148 1.23 12.66 -26.33
N ASN A 149 1.12 12.00 -27.48
CA ASN A 149 2.03 12.23 -28.60
C ASN A 149 1.41 13.28 -29.53
N SER A 150 1.97 14.50 -29.58
CA SER A 150 1.47 15.51 -30.54
C SER A 150 1.80 15.01 -31.94
N SER A 151 0.78 14.82 -32.78
CA SER A 151 0.96 14.40 -34.17
C SER A 151 1.99 15.31 -34.83
N ALA A 152 3.11 14.73 -35.26
CA ALA A 152 4.28 15.45 -35.74
C ALA A 152 3.88 16.43 -36.85
N ASN A 153 3.75 17.71 -36.50
CA ASN A 153 3.78 18.76 -37.50
C ASN A 153 5.25 18.79 -37.96
N PRO A 154 5.55 18.49 -39.24
CA PRO A 154 6.92 18.39 -39.72
C PRO A 154 7.74 19.68 -39.57
N PHE A 155 7.10 20.79 -39.20
CA PHE A 155 7.73 22.08 -38.96
C PHE A 155 8.06 22.36 -37.48
N GLN A 156 7.60 21.53 -36.52
CA GLN A 156 7.93 21.68 -35.10
C GLN A 156 9.09 20.77 -34.71
N ARG A 157 10.23 21.35 -34.36
CA ARG A 157 11.48 20.60 -34.09
C ARG A 157 11.61 20.07 -32.66
N ASN A 158 10.74 20.45 -31.73
CA ASN A 158 10.87 20.13 -30.30
C ASN A 158 9.52 19.84 -29.64
N VAL A 159 8.79 18.83 -30.13
CA VAL A 159 7.62 18.33 -29.41
C VAL A 159 8.08 17.20 -28.51
N THR A 160 8.06 17.41 -27.20
CA THR A 160 8.27 16.34 -26.22
C THR A 160 6.94 15.62 -25.97
N PRO A 161 6.87 14.30 -26.10
CA PRO A 161 5.70 13.54 -25.66
C PRO A 161 5.55 13.68 -24.13
N SER A 162 4.31 13.55 -23.66
CA SER A 162 4.02 13.46 -22.23
C SER A 162 3.12 12.27 -21.95
N ALA A 163 3.10 11.80 -20.71
CA ALA A 163 2.24 10.68 -20.33
C ALA A 163 1.62 10.87 -18.94
N SER A 164 0.44 10.26 -18.75
CA SER A 164 -0.18 10.14 -17.44
C SER A 164 -0.52 8.69 -17.14
N ILE A 165 -0.21 8.28 -15.91
CA ILE A 165 -0.48 6.94 -15.39
C ILE A 165 -1.49 7.12 -14.27
N SER A 166 -2.67 6.53 -14.43
CA SER A 166 -3.65 6.41 -13.35
C SER A 166 -3.65 4.97 -12.85
N VAL A 167 -3.41 4.78 -11.55
CA VAL A 167 -3.36 3.47 -10.92
C VAL A 167 -4.35 3.40 -9.77
N THR A 168 -4.94 2.23 -9.58
CA THR A 168 -5.66 1.88 -8.35
C THR A 168 -4.92 0.75 -7.69
N THR A 169 -4.48 0.96 -6.45
CA THR A 169 -3.74 -0.05 -5.69
C THR A 169 -4.69 -1.07 -5.05
N SER A 170 -4.26 -2.33 -5.00
CA SER A 170 -4.97 -3.40 -4.28
C SER A 170 -4.89 -3.21 -2.75
N GLY A 171 -3.82 -2.55 -2.27
CA GLY A 171 -3.54 -2.31 -0.85
C GLY A 171 -3.56 -0.83 -0.45
N GLY A 172 -2.52 -0.40 0.26
CA GLY A 172 -2.34 0.99 0.71
C GLY A 172 -2.04 1.98 -0.41
N VAL A 173 -1.75 3.23 -0.06
CA VAL A 173 -1.33 4.26 -1.02
C VAL A 173 0.01 3.87 -1.66
N LEU A 174 0.16 4.14 -2.95
CA LEU A 174 1.38 3.89 -3.70
C LEU A 174 2.57 4.65 -3.09
N THR A 175 3.71 3.98 -2.89
CA THR A 175 4.88 4.65 -2.31
C THR A 175 5.59 5.54 -3.35
N PRO A 176 6.28 6.62 -2.94
CA PRO A 176 7.06 7.45 -3.87
C PRO A 176 8.11 6.67 -4.67
N GLN A 177 8.68 5.61 -4.08
CA GLN A 177 9.61 4.73 -4.77
C GLN A 177 8.92 3.91 -5.87
N GLN A 178 7.73 3.37 -5.60
CA GLN A 178 6.93 2.67 -6.61
C GLN A 178 6.48 3.61 -7.72
N ALA A 179 6.05 4.83 -7.39
CA ALA A 179 5.69 5.85 -8.37
C ALA A 179 6.87 6.19 -9.30
N ARG A 180 8.08 6.38 -8.75
CA ARG A 180 9.30 6.58 -9.55
C ARG A 180 9.58 5.40 -10.48
N ALA A 181 9.44 4.16 -10.00
CA ALA A 181 9.64 2.98 -10.84
C ALA A 181 8.65 2.94 -12.03
N LEU A 182 7.38 3.28 -11.81
CA LEU A 182 6.37 3.38 -12.87
C LEU A 182 6.71 4.50 -13.87
N LYS A 183 7.18 5.64 -13.37
CA LYS A 183 7.62 6.79 -14.18
C LYS A 183 8.72 6.40 -15.16
N TYR A 184 9.77 5.73 -14.67
CA TYR A 184 10.88 5.25 -15.49
C TYR A 184 10.50 4.10 -16.45
N LEU A 185 9.59 3.22 -16.03
CA LEU A 185 9.08 2.15 -16.89
C LEU A 185 8.39 2.74 -18.15
N VAL A 186 7.53 3.74 -17.98
CA VAL A 186 6.83 4.36 -19.10
C VAL A 186 7.75 5.24 -19.94
N ALA A 187 8.62 6.03 -19.31
CA ALA A 187 9.60 6.88 -20.00
C ALA A 187 10.54 6.06 -20.90
N SER A 188 11.04 4.92 -20.41
CA SER A 188 11.90 4.04 -21.20
C SER A 188 11.18 3.30 -22.35
N ALA A 189 9.86 3.17 -22.26
CA ALA A 189 9.06 2.46 -23.27
C ALA A 189 8.58 3.36 -24.42
N VAL A 190 8.63 4.69 -24.26
CA VAL A 190 8.19 5.67 -25.26
C VAL A 190 9.39 6.50 -25.74
N PRO A 191 9.74 6.45 -27.03
CA PRO A 191 10.85 7.23 -27.55
C PRO A 191 10.67 8.74 -27.34
N GLY A 192 11.70 9.39 -26.79
CA GLY A 192 11.71 10.83 -26.54
C GLY A 192 10.87 11.31 -25.34
N LEU A 193 10.33 10.39 -24.54
CA LEU A 193 9.61 10.71 -23.30
C LEU A 193 10.58 10.79 -22.12
N ASP A 194 10.80 12.01 -21.63
CA ASP A 194 11.55 12.22 -20.40
C ASP A 194 10.73 11.81 -19.19
N ALA A 195 11.39 11.28 -18.16
CA ALA A 195 10.71 10.84 -16.95
C ALA A 195 9.92 12.00 -16.34
N GLU A 196 10.48 13.20 -16.28
CA GLU A 196 9.85 14.40 -15.74
C GLU A 196 8.48 14.72 -16.37
N GLN A 197 8.25 14.31 -17.62
CA GLN A 197 6.99 14.51 -18.36
C GLN A 197 5.93 13.42 -18.11
N VAL A 198 6.18 12.52 -17.15
CA VAL A 198 5.27 11.45 -16.75
C VAL A 198 4.68 11.74 -15.38
N ALA A 199 3.36 11.90 -15.33
CA ALA A 199 2.60 12.10 -14.09
C ALA A 199 2.00 10.76 -13.60
N VAL A 200 2.11 10.48 -12.30
CA VAL A 200 1.56 9.26 -11.68
C VAL A 200 0.47 9.64 -10.67
N ILE A 201 -0.74 9.14 -10.88
CA ILE A 201 -1.92 9.43 -10.06
C ILE A 201 -2.41 8.13 -9.45
N ASP A 202 -2.43 8.08 -8.12
CA ASP A 202 -3.07 7.01 -7.36
C ASP A 202 -4.53 7.40 -7.07
N GLY A 203 -5.48 6.50 -7.36
CA GLY A 203 -6.90 6.69 -7.07
C GLY A 203 -7.22 6.92 -5.58
N LYS A 204 -6.36 6.47 -4.65
CA LYS A 204 -6.51 6.71 -3.21
C LYS A 204 -5.66 7.88 -2.69
N GLY A 205 -4.44 8.02 -3.23
CA GLY A 205 -3.41 8.95 -2.74
C GLY A 205 -3.33 10.27 -3.50
N GLY A 206 -4.04 10.42 -4.62
CA GLY A 206 -3.92 11.58 -5.50
C GLY A 206 -2.65 11.55 -6.35
N LEU A 207 -2.16 12.72 -6.74
CA LEU A 207 -0.99 12.88 -7.59
C LEU A 207 0.29 12.64 -6.79
N ILE A 208 1.12 11.69 -7.21
CA ILE A 208 2.35 11.29 -6.51
C ILE A 208 3.56 11.73 -7.35
N GLY A 209 4.41 12.59 -6.77
CA GLY A 209 5.65 13.04 -7.40
C GLY A 209 5.51 14.24 -8.34
N ALA A 210 4.52 15.12 -8.12
CA ALA A 210 4.36 16.39 -8.86
C ALA A 210 5.09 17.59 -8.26
N GLU A 211 5.88 17.38 -7.21
CA GLU A 211 6.85 18.36 -6.75
C GLU A 211 8.23 17.81 -7.11
N GLY A 212 8.99 18.60 -7.87
CA GLY A 212 10.41 18.32 -8.11
C GLY A 212 11.04 17.99 -6.76
N GLU A 213 11.60 16.79 -6.66
CA GLU A 213 12.11 16.19 -5.42
C GLU A 213 12.70 17.25 -4.51
N ALA A 214 11.91 17.63 -3.50
CA ALA A 214 12.40 18.53 -2.49
C ALA A 214 13.61 17.85 -1.82
N PRO A 215 14.73 18.57 -1.59
CA PRO A 215 15.88 18.06 -0.84
C PRO A 215 15.53 17.52 0.56
N ALA A 216 14.31 17.80 1.05
CA ALA A 216 13.75 17.24 2.28
C ALA A 216 13.71 15.69 2.28
N SER A 217 13.36 15.04 1.16
CA SER A 217 13.28 13.56 1.11
C SER A 217 14.64 12.88 1.33
N GLN A 218 15.73 13.50 0.84
CA GLN A 218 17.08 12.97 1.04
C GLN A 218 17.59 13.18 2.48
N ALA A 219 17.14 14.25 3.15
CA ALA A 219 17.49 14.49 4.55
C ALA A 219 16.87 13.44 5.47
N ASP A 220 15.58 13.12 5.26
CA ASP A 220 14.85 12.10 6.01
C ASP A 220 15.43 10.70 5.78
N ASP A 221 15.75 10.35 4.53
CA ASP A 221 16.40 9.07 4.20
C ASP A 221 17.77 8.92 4.90
N ARG A 222 18.57 9.99 4.92
CA ARG A 222 19.86 9.98 5.63
C ARG A 222 19.70 9.92 7.14
N ALA A 223 18.72 10.62 7.69
CA ALA A 223 18.39 10.57 9.11
C ALA A 223 18.00 9.14 9.52
N ALA A 224 17.14 8.48 8.72
CA ALA A 224 16.74 7.10 8.95
C ALA A 224 17.92 6.11 8.91
N GLN A 225 18.82 6.25 7.93
CA GLN A 225 20.03 5.42 7.83
C GLN A 225 20.98 5.62 9.01
N MET A 226 21.19 6.87 9.44
CA MET A 226 22.02 7.17 10.62
C MET A 226 21.38 6.62 11.89
N ARG A 227 20.06 6.79 12.06
CA ARG A 227 19.29 6.22 13.16
C ARG A 227 19.46 4.71 13.24
N GLU A 228 19.33 3.99 12.13
CA GLU A 228 19.50 2.54 12.10
C GLU A 228 20.93 2.09 12.43
N ARG A 229 21.95 2.80 11.91
CA ARG A 229 23.36 2.51 12.24
C ARG A 229 23.63 2.69 13.74
N VAL A 230 23.20 3.81 14.31
CA VAL A 230 23.37 4.10 15.73
C VAL A 230 22.57 3.11 16.57
N GLN A 231 21.32 2.82 16.21
CA GLN A 231 20.49 1.84 16.91
C GLN A 231 21.16 0.46 16.96
N ARG A 232 21.65 -0.05 15.83
CA ARG A 232 22.37 -1.35 15.80
C ARG A 232 23.62 -1.36 16.67
N LEU A 233 24.38 -0.27 16.71
CA LEU A 233 25.56 -0.16 17.56
C LEU A 233 25.19 -0.15 19.05
N MET A 234 24.11 0.54 19.42
CA MET A 234 23.64 0.57 20.80
C MET A 234 23.07 -0.80 21.21
N GLU A 235 22.22 -1.40 20.39
CA GLU A 235 21.60 -2.72 20.66
C GLU A 235 22.63 -3.85 20.79
N ALA A 236 23.78 -3.77 20.10
CA ALA A 236 24.87 -4.74 20.26
C ALA A 236 25.43 -4.76 21.69
N ARG A 237 25.33 -3.65 22.44
CA ARG A 237 25.77 -3.55 23.84
C ARG A 237 24.61 -3.77 24.82
N VAL A 238 23.45 -3.16 24.60
CA VAL A 238 22.34 -3.17 25.59
C VAL A 238 21.25 -4.20 25.31
N GLY A 239 21.31 -4.89 24.18
CA GLY A 239 20.30 -5.85 23.73
C GLY A 239 19.20 -5.21 22.87
N THR A 240 18.59 -6.02 22.02
CA THR A 240 17.50 -5.58 21.12
C THR A 240 16.32 -5.03 21.92
N GLY A 241 15.82 -3.86 21.52
CA GLY A 241 14.69 -3.19 22.18
C GLY A 241 15.03 -2.41 23.47
N ASN A 242 16.29 -2.40 23.90
CA ASN A 242 16.77 -1.62 25.05
C ASN A 242 17.45 -0.29 24.66
N ALA A 243 17.39 0.11 23.39
CA ALA A 243 17.86 1.40 22.92
C ALA A 243 16.83 2.04 21.99
N VAL A 244 16.53 3.31 22.21
CA VAL A 244 15.71 4.13 21.31
C VAL A 244 16.58 5.28 20.82
N VAL A 245 16.68 5.42 19.51
CA VAL A 245 17.54 6.42 18.88
C VAL A 245 16.67 7.30 18.00
N GLU A 246 16.82 8.61 18.17
CA GLU A 246 16.24 9.62 17.30
C GLU A 246 17.34 10.48 16.70
N VAL A 247 17.27 10.70 15.39
CA VAL A 247 18.25 11.48 14.63
C VAL A 247 17.50 12.51 13.79
N SER A 248 17.86 13.78 13.98
CA SER A 248 17.36 14.88 13.16
C SER A 248 18.52 15.48 12.36
N VAL A 249 18.37 15.53 11.04
CA VAL A 249 19.36 16.06 10.10
C VAL A 249 18.78 17.31 9.45
N ASP A 250 19.48 18.42 9.62
CA ASP A 250 19.16 19.70 9.01
C ASP A 250 20.10 19.88 7.81
N THR A 251 19.58 19.93 6.59
CA THR A 251 20.37 20.02 5.35
C THR A 251 20.26 21.39 4.68
N VAL A 252 21.34 21.82 4.02
CA VAL A 252 21.32 22.98 3.12
C VAL A 252 20.47 22.65 1.90
N THR A 253 19.38 23.37 1.68
CA THR A 253 18.48 23.19 0.53
C THR A 253 18.84 24.06 -0.67
N GLU A 254 19.69 25.06 -0.44
CA GLU A 254 20.12 26.01 -1.45
C GLU A 254 21.22 25.40 -2.33
N THR A 255 21.20 25.77 -3.61
CA THR A 255 22.28 25.48 -4.56
C THR A 255 23.04 26.78 -4.78
N GLU A 256 24.35 26.78 -4.54
CA GLU A 256 25.21 27.93 -4.79
C GLU A 256 26.17 27.64 -5.95
N SER A 257 26.31 28.56 -6.90
CA SER A 257 27.40 28.53 -7.88
C SER A 257 28.34 29.70 -7.61
N ILE A 258 29.59 29.38 -7.28
CA ILE A 258 30.63 30.36 -7.00
C ILE A 258 31.61 30.35 -8.17
N LEU A 259 31.68 31.46 -8.90
CA LEU A 259 32.67 31.69 -9.95
C LEU A 259 33.78 32.58 -9.40
N GLU A 260 34.92 31.98 -9.09
CA GLU A 260 36.13 32.69 -8.66
C GLU A 260 37.07 32.87 -9.86
N ARG A 261 37.45 34.11 -10.15
CA ARG A 261 38.46 34.45 -11.16
C ARG A 261 39.66 35.05 -10.47
N ARG A 262 40.79 34.34 -10.53
CA ARG A 262 42.06 34.78 -9.94
C ARG A 262 43.05 35.14 -11.04
N PHE A 263 43.52 36.38 -11.05
CA PHE A 263 44.55 36.85 -11.96
C PHE A 263 45.92 36.77 -11.28
N ASP A 264 46.91 36.25 -11.98
CA ASP A 264 48.31 36.33 -11.56
C ASP A 264 48.97 37.57 -12.20
N PRO A 265 49.29 38.62 -11.41
CA PRO A 265 49.90 39.83 -11.94
C PRO A 265 51.38 39.65 -12.34
N GLU A 266 52.05 38.57 -11.90
CA GLU A 266 53.47 38.31 -12.20
C GLU A 266 53.63 37.43 -13.44
N GLY A 267 52.70 36.50 -13.69
CA GLY A 267 52.62 35.65 -14.89
C GLY A 267 52.06 36.38 -16.13
N ARG A 268 52.61 37.56 -16.46
CA ARG A 268 52.23 38.35 -17.65
C ARG A 268 53.11 37.99 -18.84
N VAL A 269 52.49 37.71 -19.99
CA VAL A 269 53.19 37.42 -21.26
C VAL A 269 52.78 38.46 -22.30
N ALA A 270 53.75 39.12 -22.93
CA ALA A 270 53.48 40.07 -24.00
C ALA A 270 53.04 39.29 -25.27
N ILE A 271 51.82 39.51 -25.74
CA ILE A 271 51.27 38.87 -26.94
C ILE A 271 51.65 39.66 -28.19
N SER A 272 51.62 40.99 -28.11
CA SER A 272 51.99 41.87 -29.21
C SER A 272 52.64 43.15 -28.69
N THR A 273 53.66 43.59 -29.41
CA THR A 273 54.30 44.89 -29.21
C THR A 273 54.27 45.63 -30.54
N ASP A 274 53.59 46.79 -30.55
CA ASP A 274 53.61 47.72 -31.67
C ASP A 274 54.51 48.90 -31.30
N THR A 275 55.64 49.00 -31.98
CA THR A 275 56.57 50.12 -31.86
C THR A 275 56.47 50.98 -33.10
N GLU A 276 55.99 52.22 -32.95
CA GLU A 276 55.93 53.23 -33.99
C GLU A 276 57.03 54.26 -33.72
N GLU A 277 58.04 54.27 -34.58
CA GLU A 277 59.11 55.28 -34.56
C GLU A 277 58.88 56.27 -35.68
N ARG A 278 58.64 57.53 -35.31
CA ARG A 278 58.53 58.65 -36.23
C ARG A 278 59.77 59.52 -36.07
N SER A 279 60.53 59.67 -37.14
CA SER A 279 61.66 60.59 -37.21
C SER A 279 61.38 61.59 -38.32
N ASP A 280 61.07 62.82 -37.93
CA ASP A 280 60.85 63.93 -38.82
C ASP A 280 62.12 64.80 -38.85
N ASN A 281 62.85 64.71 -39.96
CA ASN A 281 64.02 65.55 -40.23
C ASN A 281 63.60 66.63 -41.21
N SER A 282 63.45 67.86 -40.75
CA SER A 282 63.33 69.01 -41.65
C SER A 282 64.66 69.76 -41.69
N GLN A 283 65.34 69.70 -42.82
CA GLN A 283 66.47 70.57 -43.12
C GLN A 283 65.97 71.65 -44.05
N ASP A 284 65.82 72.86 -43.52
CA ASP A 284 65.69 74.03 -44.36
C ASP A 284 67.10 74.41 -44.81
N ALA A 285 67.48 73.93 -46.00
CA ALA A 285 68.66 74.45 -46.69
C ALA A 285 68.29 75.86 -47.12
N GLY A 286 68.46 76.82 -46.21
CA GLY A 286 68.07 78.21 -46.36
C GLY A 286 68.35 78.66 -47.78
N GLY A 287 67.28 78.74 -48.58
CA GLY A 287 67.37 79.05 -50.00
C GLY A 287 68.12 80.37 -50.11
N GLY A 288 69.32 80.32 -50.67
CA GLY A 288 70.19 81.48 -50.77
C GLY A 288 69.42 82.59 -51.46
N ASN A 289 69.02 83.60 -50.70
CA ASN A 289 68.47 84.81 -51.28
C ASN A 289 69.57 85.35 -52.22
N VAL A 290 69.26 85.39 -53.52
CA VAL A 290 70.08 86.05 -54.54
C VAL A 290 70.09 87.53 -54.19
N THR A 291 71.08 87.94 -53.39
CA THR A 291 71.29 89.33 -53.02
C THR A 291 72.41 89.89 -53.90
N VAL A 292 72.43 91.22 -54.06
CA VAL A 292 73.39 91.91 -54.93
C VAL A 292 74.86 91.65 -54.53
N ALA A 293 75.10 91.20 -53.29
CA ALA A 293 76.41 90.80 -52.79
C ALA A 293 77.00 89.56 -53.48
N SER A 294 76.21 88.71 -54.13
CA SER A 294 76.67 87.50 -54.83
C SER A 294 77.41 87.78 -56.16
N ASN A 295 77.40 89.03 -56.64
CA ASN A 295 78.01 89.46 -57.93
C ASN A 295 79.26 90.34 -57.77
N LEU A 296 79.77 90.55 -56.54
CA LEU A 296 81.03 91.26 -56.32
C LEU A 296 82.17 90.24 -56.08
N PRO A 297 83.32 90.36 -56.77
CA PRO A 297 84.44 89.42 -56.66
C PRO A 297 85.01 89.23 -55.24
N ASP A 298 84.83 90.22 -54.36
CA ASP A 298 85.31 90.21 -52.97
C ASP A 298 84.16 90.27 -51.93
N GLY A 299 82.94 89.91 -52.33
CA GLY A 299 81.79 89.87 -51.41
C GLY A 299 81.75 88.57 -50.61
N GLU A 300 82.22 88.60 -49.36
CA GLU A 300 81.98 87.51 -48.39
C GLU A 300 80.48 87.45 -48.07
N ALA A 301 79.73 86.65 -48.84
CA ALA A 301 78.35 86.33 -48.56
C ALA A 301 78.30 85.43 -47.31
N GLY A 302 77.87 86.00 -46.18
CA GLY A 302 77.62 85.26 -44.95
C GLY A 302 76.69 84.08 -45.22
N GLY A 303 77.20 82.86 -45.00
CA GLY A 303 76.44 81.62 -45.19
C GLY A 303 75.18 81.64 -44.35
N GLY A 304 74.03 81.46 -45.00
CA GLY A 304 72.75 81.36 -44.33
C GLY A 304 72.80 80.27 -43.26
N GLN A 305 72.41 80.61 -42.03
CA GLN A 305 72.23 79.65 -40.95
C GLN A 305 71.02 78.78 -41.33
N GLY A 306 71.26 77.63 -41.97
CA GLY A 306 70.23 76.63 -42.21
C GLY A 306 69.63 76.20 -40.87
N SER A 307 68.31 76.22 -40.75
CA SER A 307 67.63 75.70 -39.57
C SER A 307 67.39 74.21 -39.78
N GLN A 308 68.00 73.39 -38.92
CA GLN A 308 67.71 71.97 -38.86
C GLN A 308 66.79 71.72 -37.66
N SER A 309 65.59 71.22 -37.94
CA SER A 309 64.68 70.70 -36.91
C SER A 309 64.61 69.20 -37.02
N GLN A 310 64.81 68.54 -35.87
CA GLN A 310 64.76 67.10 -35.72
C GLN A 310 63.72 66.78 -34.65
N ALA A 311 62.64 66.10 -35.03
CA ALA A 311 61.67 65.58 -34.07
C ALA A 311 61.66 64.05 -34.14
N ASN A 312 61.92 63.41 -33.00
CA ASN A 312 61.83 61.97 -32.87
C ASN A 312 60.70 61.66 -31.87
N GLU A 313 59.72 60.88 -32.30
CA GLU A 313 58.64 60.35 -31.47
C GLU A 313 58.66 58.82 -31.56
N THR A 314 58.88 58.17 -30.42
CA THR A 314 58.77 56.71 -30.29
C THR A 314 57.54 56.39 -29.46
N ARG A 315 56.60 55.67 -30.05
CA ARG A 315 55.40 55.18 -29.38
C ARG A 315 55.43 53.67 -29.31
N GLU A 316 55.45 53.13 -28.10
CA GLU A 316 55.36 51.69 -27.86
C GLU A 316 54.00 51.35 -27.24
N ARG A 317 53.32 50.36 -27.81
CA ARG A 317 52.12 49.73 -27.22
C ARG A 317 52.39 48.25 -27.02
N VAL A 318 52.37 47.80 -25.77
CA VAL A 318 52.53 46.37 -25.43
C VAL A 318 51.22 45.83 -24.88
N ASN A 319 50.69 44.80 -25.52
CA ASN A 319 49.53 44.05 -25.04
C ASN A 319 50.00 42.82 -24.26
N TYR A 320 49.55 42.72 -23.02
CA TYR A 320 49.86 41.59 -22.15
C TYR A 320 48.64 40.66 -22.02
N GLU A 321 48.86 39.36 -22.08
CA GLU A 321 47.97 38.37 -21.48
C GLU A 321 48.37 38.18 -20.03
N VAL A 322 47.40 38.25 -19.13
CA VAL A 322 47.58 37.86 -17.73
C VAL A 322 47.03 36.47 -17.55
N SER A 323 47.80 35.61 -16.88
CA SER A 323 47.34 34.28 -16.55
C SER A 323 46.10 34.39 -15.64
N GLU A 324 44.98 33.82 -16.09
CA GLU A 324 43.76 33.74 -15.29
C GLU A 324 43.48 32.29 -14.90
N THR A 325 43.09 32.08 -13.63
CA THR A 325 42.54 30.82 -13.16
C THR A 325 41.08 31.04 -12.81
N THR A 326 40.20 30.44 -13.60
CA THR A 326 38.75 30.44 -13.33
C THR A 326 38.39 29.16 -12.61
N ARG A 327 37.84 29.29 -11.40
CA ARG A 327 37.34 28.18 -10.59
C ARG A 327 35.83 28.33 -10.43
N GLU A 328 35.09 27.41 -11.03
CA GLU A 328 33.66 27.29 -10.83
C GLU A 328 33.40 26.20 -9.78
N ILE A 329 32.74 26.57 -8.68
CA ILE A 329 32.34 25.66 -7.61
C ILE A 329 30.82 25.66 -7.54
N THR A 330 30.20 24.57 -7.99
CA THR A 330 28.77 24.34 -7.78
C THR A 330 28.59 23.53 -6.50
N ARG A 331 28.01 24.15 -5.46
CA ARG A 331 27.61 23.48 -4.24
C ARG A 331 26.22 22.91 -4.42
N ALA A 332 26.14 21.59 -4.52
CA ALA A 332 24.87 20.88 -4.58
C ALA A 332 24.13 20.98 -3.22
N PRO A 333 22.79 21.03 -3.25
CA PRO A 333 21.99 20.97 -2.04
C PRO A 333 22.13 19.57 -1.39
N GLY A 334 21.92 19.50 -0.08
CA GLY A 334 21.96 18.26 0.70
C GLY A 334 23.20 18.12 1.61
N ALA A 335 24.06 19.13 1.73
CA ALA A 335 25.08 19.13 2.78
C ALA A 335 24.44 19.21 4.17
N ILE A 336 25.00 18.51 5.17
CA ILE A 336 24.49 18.56 6.55
C ILE A 336 24.89 19.91 7.16
N ARG A 337 23.89 20.73 7.47
CA ARG A 337 24.04 22.00 8.17
C ARG A 337 24.15 21.79 9.68
N ARG A 338 23.35 20.88 10.23
CA ARG A 338 23.35 20.55 11.66
C ARG A 338 22.79 19.14 11.90
N LEU A 339 23.38 18.43 12.85
CA LEU A 339 22.95 17.11 13.28
C LEU A 339 22.57 17.12 14.76
N THR A 340 21.41 16.58 15.10
CA THR A 340 20.99 16.35 16.49
C THR A 340 20.68 14.87 16.70
N VAL A 341 21.35 14.25 17.66
CA VAL A 341 21.16 12.84 18.01
C VAL A 341 20.73 12.74 19.46
N ALA A 342 19.61 12.08 19.70
CA ALA A 342 19.13 11.73 21.03
C ALA A 342 19.08 10.21 21.16
N VAL A 343 19.78 9.68 22.16
CA VAL A 343 19.80 8.25 22.45
C VAL A 343 19.28 8.03 23.85
N LEU A 344 18.26 7.19 23.95
CA LEU A 344 17.76 6.68 25.20
C LEU A 344 18.17 5.22 25.35
N VAL A 345 18.79 4.90 26.48
CA VAL A 345 19.29 3.55 26.78
C VAL A 345 18.60 3.03 28.02
N ASN A 346 18.17 1.76 27.98
CA ASN A 346 17.63 1.09 29.14
C ASN A 346 18.77 0.65 30.08
N GLY A 347 18.58 0.82 31.38
CA GLY A 347 19.49 0.32 32.40
C GLY A 347 19.35 -1.19 32.62
N THR A 348 20.13 -1.71 33.54
CA THR A 348 20.06 -3.11 33.96
C THR A 348 19.19 -3.24 35.21
N TYR A 349 18.46 -4.35 35.33
CA TYR A 349 17.73 -4.67 36.56
C TYR A 349 18.55 -5.66 37.38
N ALA A 350 18.89 -5.28 38.60
CA ALA A 350 19.59 -6.15 39.55
C ALA A 350 18.66 -6.48 40.72
N PRO A 351 18.65 -7.74 41.22
CA PRO A 351 17.87 -8.07 42.40
C PRO A 351 18.47 -7.38 43.63
N ASP A 352 17.62 -6.70 44.40
CA ASP A 352 17.98 -6.19 45.72
C ASP A 352 18.10 -7.36 46.73
N ALA A 353 18.54 -7.05 47.96
CA ALA A 353 18.65 -8.05 49.04
C ALA A 353 17.31 -8.72 49.43
N SER A 354 16.18 -8.21 48.93
CA SER A 354 14.81 -8.66 49.16
C SER A 354 14.22 -9.44 47.97
N GLY A 355 14.99 -9.64 46.89
CA GLY A 355 14.56 -10.31 45.66
C GLY A 355 13.72 -9.45 44.71
N ALA A 356 13.55 -8.15 44.99
CA ALA A 356 12.87 -7.22 44.11
C ALA A 356 13.84 -6.69 43.04
N GLN A 357 13.42 -6.66 41.77
CA GLN A 357 14.26 -6.11 40.71
C GLN A 357 14.30 -4.57 40.81
N GLN A 358 15.44 -4.02 41.21
CA GLN A 358 15.67 -2.58 41.24
C GLN A 358 16.34 -2.15 39.93
N PHE A 359 15.84 -1.05 39.35
CA PHE A 359 16.46 -0.43 38.19
C PHE A 359 17.81 0.20 38.56
N GLN A 360 18.87 -0.23 37.89
CA GLN A 360 20.20 0.35 38.00
C GLN A 360 20.54 1.06 36.68
N PRO A 361 20.69 2.40 36.68
CA PRO A 361 21.11 3.12 35.49
C PRO A 361 22.54 2.73 35.10
N LEU A 362 22.85 2.87 33.80
CA LEU A 362 24.22 2.64 33.31
C LEU A 362 25.20 3.63 33.98
N PRO A 363 26.42 3.19 34.33
CA PRO A 363 27.43 4.06 34.93
C PRO A 363 27.88 5.15 33.94
N ASP A 364 28.20 6.34 34.47
CA ASP A 364 28.56 7.50 33.64
C ASP A 364 29.74 7.25 32.69
N ALA A 365 30.74 6.47 33.13
CA ALA A 365 31.88 6.10 32.29
C ALA A 365 31.49 5.28 31.05
N GLU A 366 30.43 4.46 31.15
CA GLU A 366 29.93 3.67 30.03
C GLU A 366 29.07 4.54 29.09
N LEU A 367 28.32 5.50 29.65
CA LEU A 367 27.58 6.48 28.85
C LEU A 367 28.52 7.37 28.03
N GLU A 368 29.69 7.72 28.57
CA GLU A 368 30.72 8.46 27.85
C GLU A 368 31.35 7.64 26.73
N ALA A 369 31.69 6.37 26.98
CA ALA A 369 32.19 5.46 25.94
C ALA A 369 31.16 5.24 24.81
N LEU A 370 29.86 5.12 25.15
CA LEU A 370 28.78 5.03 24.17
C LEU A 370 28.65 6.34 23.38
N ARG A 371 28.83 7.50 24.03
CA ARG A 371 28.82 8.80 23.35
C ARG A 371 29.95 8.91 22.32
N ASP A 372 31.15 8.45 22.64
CA ASP A 372 32.29 8.45 21.72
C ASP A 372 32.08 7.51 20.53
N LEU A 373 31.40 6.38 20.76
CA LEU A 373 31.03 5.46 19.69
C LEU A 373 29.99 6.09 18.75
N VAL A 374 28.96 6.74 19.31
CA VAL A 374 27.94 7.44 18.53
C VAL A 374 28.55 8.60 17.76
N SER A 375 29.41 9.40 18.38
CA SER A 375 30.06 10.54 17.74
C SER A 375 30.89 10.12 16.51
N SER A 376 31.62 9.01 16.63
CA SER A 376 32.39 8.42 15.53
C SER A 376 31.49 7.85 14.42
N ALA A 377 30.36 7.24 14.79
CA ALA A 377 29.44 6.61 13.83
C ALA A 377 28.64 7.62 12.99
N VAL A 378 28.30 8.79 13.58
CA VAL A 378 27.53 9.83 12.89
C VAL A 378 28.39 10.92 12.24
N GLY A 379 29.71 10.92 12.49
CA GLY A 379 30.62 11.95 12.00
C GLY A 379 30.33 13.31 12.64
N PHE A 380 30.22 13.32 13.98
CA PHE A 380 29.97 14.51 14.78
C PHE A 380 30.99 15.62 14.49
N ASP A 381 30.50 16.83 14.26
CA ASP A 381 31.31 18.01 14.05
C ASP A 381 30.84 19.17 14.93
N GLU A 382 31.71 19.61 15.84
CA GLU A 382 31.42 20.72 16.74
C GLU A 382 31.34 22.06 16.00
N ALA A 383 32.11 22.24 14.92
CA ALA A 383 32.07 23.47 14.12
C ALA A 383 30.76 23.63 13.34
N ARG A 384 30.05 22.52 13.04
CA ARG A 384 28.69 22.54 12.47
C ARG A 384 27.60 22.83 13.52
N GLY A 385 27.93 22.76 14.80
CA GLY A 385 26.96 22.93 15.90
C GLY A 385 26.13 21.66 16.18
N ASP A 386 26.71 20.48 15.92
CA ASP A 386 26.05 19.21 16.18
C ASP A 386 25.85 18.99 17.69
N ARG A 387 24.82 18.23 18.08
CA ARG A 387 24.54 17.92 19.49
C ARG A 387 24.15 16.46 19.68
N ILE A 388 24.83 15.79 20.62
CA ILE A 388 24.55 14.41 21.02
C ILE A 388 24.11 14.39 22.49
N THR A 389 22.95 13.81 22.76
CA THR A 389 22.43 13.61 24.12
C THR A 389 22.18 12.12 24.35
N ILE A 390 22.81 11.54 25.36
CA ILE A 390 22.58 10.15 25.77
C ILE A 390 22.09 10.15 27.22
N ARG A 391 20.98 9.44 27.49
CA ARG A 391 20.43 9.29 28.85
C ARG A 391 20.02 7.84 29.10
N SER A 392 20.21 7.38 30.34
CA SER A 392 19.75 6.08 30.81
C SER A 392 18.43 6.25 31.58
N LEU A 393 17.31 5.72 31.07
CA LEU A 393 16.00 5.73 31.75
C LEU A 393 15.33 4.34 31.65
N PRO A 394 14.48 3.96 32.61
CA PRO A 394 13.75 2.69 32.54
C PRO A 394 12.71 2.72 31.42
N PHE A 395 12.60 1.61 30.68
CA PHE A 395 11.59 1.45 29.63
C PHE A 395 10.37 0.71 30.17
N GLU A 396 9.18 1.16 29.80
CA GLU A 396 7.95 0.43 30.06
C GLU A 396 7.79 -0.70 29.03
N ARG A 397 7.84 -1.96 29.47
CA ARG A 397 7.50 -3.10 28.61
C ARG A 397 5.99 -3.27 28.61
N PRO A 398 5.30 -3.25 27.45
CA PRO A 398 3.92 -3.70 27.41
C PRO A 398 3.89 -5.20 27.73
N GLU A 399 3.36 -5.55 28.90
CA GLU A 399 3.14 -6.94 29.27
C GLU A 399 2.07 -7.53 28.34
N GLY A 400 2.43 -8.49 27.48
CA GLY A 400 1.44 -9.15 26.62
C GLY A 400 1.93 -9.93 25.41
N LEU A 401 3.18 -9.77 24.96
CA LEU A 401 3.71 -10.54 23.82
C LEU A 401 4.43 -11.81 24.30
N GLY A 402 3.67 -12.71 24.90
CA GLY A 402 4.08 -14.10 25.08
C GLY A 402 3.93 -14.86 23.76
N THR A 403 5.04 -15.33 23.20
CA THR A 403 5.06 -16.24 22.04
C THR A 403 4.73 -17.66 22.50
N GLY A 404 3.44 -17.99 22.58
CA GLY A 404 2.95 -19.37 22.72
C GLY A 404 2.23 -19.81 21.43
N PRO A 405 2.49 -21.01 20.88
CA PRO A 405 1.75 -21.51 19.73
C PRO A 405 0.32 -21.91 20.16
N ILE A 406 -0.68 -21.28 19.54
CA ILE A 406 -2.09 -21.69 19.67
C ILE A 406 -2.38 -22.65 18.51
N GLU A 407 -2.46 -23.96 18.78
CA GLU A 407 -2.93 -24.92 17.79
C GLU A 407 -4.45 -24.79 17.57
N PRO A 408 -4.94 -24.71 16.32
CA PRO A 408 -6.37 -24.66 16.04
C PRO A 408 -7.00 -26.05 16.18
N GLY A 409 -8.01 -26.17 17.04
CA GLY A 409 -8.71 -27.43 17.31
C GLY A 409 -9.52 -27.98 16.13
N LEU A 410 -9.62 -29.32 16.08
CA LEU A 410 -10.24 -30.19 15.06
C LEU A 410 -11.72 -29.89 14.67
N PHE A 411 -12.38 -28.89 15.27
CA PHE A 411 -13.79 -28.57 15.06
C PHE A 411 -14.04 -27.26 14.30
N ALA A 412 -13.01 -26.63 13.75
CA ALA A 412 -13.11 -25.35 13.03
C ALA A 412 -13.46 -25.49 11.53
N GLY A 413 -14.32 -26.43 11.16
CA GLY A 413 -14.88 -26.54 9.81
C GLY A 413 -16.28 -25.93 9.72
N PRO A 414 -16.63 -25.18 8.65
CA PRO A 414 -17.96 -24.61 8.49
C PRO A 414 -19.00 -25.73 8.33
N ILE A 415 -20.01 -25.73 9.19
CA ILE A 415 -21.07 -26.74 9.22
C ILE A 415 -22.01 -26.47 8.02
N ASP A 416 -22.05 -27.39 7.06
CA ASP A 416 -22.91 -27.28 5.88
C ASP A 416 -24.38 -27.53 6.26
N ALA A 417 -25.15 -26.44 6.33
CA ALA A 417 -26.56 -26.44 6.69
C ALA A 417 -27.41 -27.34 5.79
N MET A 418 -27.02 -27.55 4.52
CA MET A 418 -27.74 -28.40 3.57
C MET A 418 -27.71 -29.87 4.02
N ARG A 419 -26.58 -30.32 4.58
CA ARG A 419 -26.39 -31.70 5.04
C ARG A 419 -27.18 -31.98 6.33
N LEU A 420 -27.30 -30.99 7.21
CA LEU A 420 -28.15 -31.07 8.41
C LEU A 420 -29.64 -31.16 8.06
N ILE A 421 -30.10 -30.39 7.06
CA ILE A 421 -31.49 -30.44 6.58
C ILE A 421 -31.80 -31.83 6.00
N GLN A 422 -30.90 -32.38 5.17
CA GLN A 422 -31.09 -33.71 4.58
C GLN A 422 -31.18 -34.81 5.64
N MET A 423 -30.33 -34.74 6.68
CA MET A 423 -30.35 -35.68 7.80
C MET A 423 -31.61 -35.53 8.66
N GLY A 424 -32.11 -34.30 8.84
CA GLY A 424 -33.37 -34.01 9.53
C GLY A 424 -34.60 -34.60 8.82
N VAL A 425 -34.65 -34.53 7.48
CA VAL A 425 -35.76 -35.11 6.71
C VAL A 425 -35.77 -36.63 6.80
N VAL A 426 -34.60 -37.28 6.71
CA VAL A 426 -34.51 -38.75 6.86
C VAL A 426 -34.91 -39.19 8.27
N ALA A 427 -34.48 -38.46 9.31
CA ALA A 427 -34.88 -38.72 10.69
C ALA A 427 -36.40 -38.55 10.90
N ALA A 428 -37.01 -37.52 10.30
CA ALA A 428 -38.45 -37.29 10.38
C ALA A 428 -39.27 -38.39 9.68
N VAL A 429 -38.83 -38.85 8.51
CA VAL A 429 -39.48 -39.97 7.80
C VAL A 429 -39.35 -41.27 8.60
N ALA A 430 -38.18 -41.56 9.17
CA ALA A 430 -37.96 -42.72 10.03
C ALA A 430 -38.82 -42.66 11.30
N LEU A 431 -38.98 -41.49 11.91
CA LEU A 431 -39.80 -41.28 13.10
C LEU A 431 -41.29 -41.47 12.80
N ILE A 432 -41.77 -40.95 11.66
CA ILE A 432 -43.15 -41.14 11.21
C ILE A 432 -43.44 -42.63 10.95
N LEU A 433 -42.53 -43.34 10.27
CA LEU A 433 -42.64 -44.79 10.05
C LEU A 433 -42.62 -45.58 11.37
N GLY A 434 -41.71 -45.25 12.29
CA GLY A 434 -41.60 -45.90 13.60
C GLY A 434 -42.84 -45.70 14.47
N LEU A 435 -43.38 -44.47 14.52
CA LEU A 435 -44.51 -44.14 15.38
C LEU A 435 -45.85 -44.65 14.82
N PHE A 436 -46.07 -44.51 13.51
CA PHE A 436 -47.38 -44.77 12.91
C PHE A 436 -47.54 -46.17 12.29
N VAL A 437 -46.45 -46.87 11.95
CA VAL A 437 -46.53 -48.21 11.34
C VAL A 437 -46.11 -49.31 12.32
N LEU A 438 -44.96 -49.14 13.01
CA LEU A 438 -44.46 -50.16 13.95
C LEU A 438 -45.28 -50.23 15.24
N ARG A 439 -45.61 -49.07 15.83
CA ARG A 439 -46.32 -49.00 17.12
C ARG A 439 -47.70 -49.69 17.14
N PRO A 440 -48.57 -49.56 16.12
CA PRO A 440 -49.88 -50.26 16.13
C PRO A 440 -49.79 -51.76 15.85
N ILE A 441 -48.69 -52.26 15.25
CA ILE A 441 -48.47 -53.70 15.03
C ILE A 441 -47.98 -54.37 16.32
N LEU A 442 -47.14 -53.68 17.09
CA LEU A 442 -46.60 -54.19 18.36
C LEU A 442 -47.57 -54.04 19.55
N ALA A 443 -48.60 -53.19 19.45
CA ALA A 443 -49.57 -52.95 20.52
C ALA A 443 -50.80 -53.89 20.51
N ARG A 444 -50.81 -54.97 19.72
CA ARG A 444 -51.86 -56.02 19.74
C ARG A 444 -51.38 -57.24 20.54
N GLY A 445 -51.69 -57.29 21.84
CA GLY A 445 -51.58 -58.50 22.67
C GLY A 445 -52.89 -59.32 22.68
N PRO A 446 -52.85 -60.66 22.74
CA PRO A 446 -54.05 -61.49 22.88
C PRO A 446 -54.55 -61.49 24.34
N ALA A 447 -55.86 -61.34 24.51
CA ALA A 447 -56.56 -61.50 25.78
C ALA A 447 -56.91 -62.97 26.05
N ALA A 448 -56.64 -63.46 27.25
CA ALA A 448 -57.38 -64.57 27.87
C ALA A 448 -57.17 -64.59 29.39
N SER A 449 -58.29 -64.67 30.10
CA SER A 449 -58.49 -64.64 31.56
C SER A 449 -58.31 -66.02 32.21
N GLY A 450 -58.08 -66.07 33.54
CA GLY A 450 -58.60 -67.18 34.38
C GLY A 450 -57.72 -67.74 35.51
N ASN A 451 -57.87 -67.17 36.71
CA ASN A 451 -57.93 -67.76 38.07
C ASN A 451 -56.97 -68.86 38.60
N ALA A 452 -56.16 -68.44 39.59
CA ALA A 452 -56.18 -68.80 41.03
C ALA A 452 -56.19 -70.27 41.54
N ALA A 453 -55.15 -70.63 42.32
CA ALA A 453 -55.18 -71.44 43.56
C ALA A 453 -53.82 -71.24 44.29
N ALA A 454 -53.76 -70.55 45.43
CA ALA A 454 -53.85 -71.06 46.82
C ALA A 454 -52.53 -71.65 47.40
N LEU A 455 -52.03 -70.96 48.44
CA LEU A 455 -50.90 -71.20 49.37
C LEU A 455 -51.04 -72.51 50.20
N PRO A 456 -50.04 -73.03 50.97
CA PRO A 456 -49.04 -72.27 51.74
C PRO A 456 -47.62 -72.86 51.94
N ALA A 457 -46.73 -72.04 52.54
CA ALA A 457 -45.42 -72.38 53.11
C ALA A 457 -45.56 -73.07 54.50
N PRO A 458 -44.54 -73.76 55.07
CA PRO A 458 -43.34 -73.09 55.62
C PRO A 458 -42.04 -73.95 55.60
N GLY A 459 -40.90 -73.37 56.02
CA GLY A 459 -39.77 -74.16 56.52
C GLY A 459 -38.38 -73.57 56.29
N ALA A 460 -37.75 -73.13 57.37
CA ALA A 460 -36.45 -72.43 57.42
C ALA A 460 -35.21 -73.34 57.28
N ALA A 461 -34.09 -72.66 56.98
CA ALA A 461 -32.71 -72.88 57.45
C ALA A 461 -31.79 -73.87 56.71
N ALA A 462 -30.77 -73.28 56.01
CA ALA A 462 -29.31 -73.54 55.98
C ALA A 462 -28.77 -75.00 55.79
N PRO A 463 -27.52 -75.26 55.28
CA PRO A 463 -26.29 -74.43 55.37
C PRO A 463 -25.30 -74.43 54.15
N GLU A 464 -24.24 -73.61 54.30
CA GLU A 464 -22.84 -73.49 53.75
C GLU A 464 -22.18 -74.60 52.87
N PRO A 465 -21.00 -74.41 52.19
CA PRO A 465 -19.89 -73.47 52.51
C PRO A 465 -19.09 -72.77 51.35
N LEU A 466 -18.18 -71.93 51.85
CA LEU A 466 -16.98 -71.23 51.34
C LEU A 466 -16.20 -71.76 50.12
N THR A 467 -15.58 -70.83 49.38
CA THR A 467 -14.12 -70.55 49.27
C THR A 467 -13.89 -69.67 48.02
N GLY A 468 -13.03 -68.65 47.96
CA GLY A 468 -12.02 -68.16 48.88
C GLY A 468 -11.52 -66.78 48.44
N GLU A 469 -11.02 -66.10 49.44
CA GLU A 469 -10.40 -64.78 49.54
C GLU A 469 -9.17 -64.57 48.63
N ILE A 470 -8.88 -63.30 48.31
CA ILE A 470 -7.64 -62.56 48.67
C ILE A 470 -7.72 -61.16 48.01
N GLU A 471 -8.16 -60.18 48.81
CA GLU A 471 -7.60 -58.82 48.90
C GLU A 471 -6.31 -58.91 49.77
N PRO A 472 -5.48 -57.86 50.04
CA PRO A 472 -5.71 -56.42 50.00
C PRO A 472 -4.51 -55.67 49.36
N ASP A 473 -4.37 -54.34 49.29
CA ASP A 473 -4.28 -53.34 50.36
C ASP A 473 -4.09 -51.99 49.64
N GLY A 474 -4.57 -50.83 50.07
CA GLY A 474 -5.00 -50.38 51.39
C GLY A 474 -4.57 -48.91 51.50
N GLY A 475 -5.45 -48.02 51.98
CA GLY A 475 -5.09 -46.62 52.23
C GLY A 475 -6.25 -45.61 52.28
N PHE A 476 -7.19 -45.80 53.19
CA PHE A 476 -8.12 -44.79 53.74
C PHE A 476 -7.39 -43.88 54.78
N PRO A 477 -8.03 -42.95 55.53
CA PRO A 477 -9.27 -42.15 55.33
C PRO A 477 -9.08 -40.64 55.68
N ASP A 478 -10.04 -39.78 55.35
CA ASP A 478 -10.78 -38.97 56.35
C ASP A 478 -11.92 -38.16 55.70
N LEU A 479 -13.06 -38.17 56.39
CA LEU A 479 -14.25 -37.29 56.23
C LEU A 479 -14.40 -36.56 57.60
N PRO A 480 -15.35 -35.63 57.89
CA PRO A 480 -16.43 -35.01 57.10
C PRO A 480 -16.65 -33.48 57.41
N MET A 481 -17.78 -32.94 56.91
CA MET A 481 -18.65 -31.87 57.48
C MET A 481 -18.60 -30.43 56.93
N MET A 482 -19.77 -30.07 56.37
CA MET A 482 -20.53 -28.80 56.36
C MET A 482 -19.91 -27.53 56.98
N GLN A 483 -20.09 -26.37 56.33
CA GLN A 483 -21.13 -25.38 56.69
C GLN A 483 -21.03 -24.07 55.87
N ALA A 484 -22.20 -23.65 55.37
CA ALA A 484 -22.69 -22.31 55.01
C ALA A 484 -21.71 -21.15 54.72
N SER A 485 -21.93 -20.45 53.59
CA SER A 485 -22.67 -19.17 53.53
C SER A 485 -22.38 -18.40 52.22
N SER A 486 -23.39 -17.65 51.76
CA SER A 486 -23.33 -16.38 50.99
C SER A 486 -22.17 -16.19 50.00
N GLY A 487 -22.35 -16.05 48.68
CA GLY A 487 -23.38 -15.25 48.05
C GLY A 487 -23.14 -13.76 48.31
N GLU A 488 -22.04 -13.18 47.80
CA GLU A 488 -21.94 -11.73 47.53
C GLU A 488 -20.70 -11.41 46.67
N PHE A 489 -20.92 -11.04 45.40
CA PHE A 489 -20.12 -10.00 44.76
C PHE A 489 -21.11 -9.04 44.10
N GLY A 490 -21.58 -8.08 44.90
CA GLY A 490 -21.89 -6.75 44.37
C GLY A 490 -20.60 -6.12 43.84
N GLY A 491 -20.62 -5.18 42.91
CA GLY A 491 -21.66 -4.20 42.67
C GLY A 491 -20.97 -2.84 42.63
N MET A 492 -21.11 -2.16 41.50
CA MET A 492 -21.01 -0.69 41.36
C MET A 492 -21.40 -0.39 39.90
N GLY A 493 -22.42 0.38 39.57
CA GLY A 493 -23.44 1.05 40.36
C GLY A 493 -24.42 1.65 39.35
N MET A 494 -25.71 1.39 39.54
CA MET A 494 -26.79 2.13 38.88
C MET A 494 -26.92 3.51 39.51
N VAL A 495 -27.30 4.49 38.69
CA VAL A 495 -28.18 5.57 39.12
C VAL A 495 -29.40 5.53 38.20
N ASP A 496 -30.56 5.42 38.83
CA ASP A 496 -31.92 5.35 38.29
C ASP A 496 -32.31 6.56 37.42
N PHE A 497 -33.24 6.37 36.48
CA PHE A 497 -34.59 6.97 36.51
C PHE A 497 -35.41 6.60 35.25
N ASP A 498 -36.52 5.90 35.50
CA ASP A 498 -37.87 6.04 34.93
C ASP A 498 -38.10 6.17 33.40
N SER A 499 -38.99 5.30 32.89
CA SER A 499 -39.64 5.41 31.56
C SER A 499 -40.97 6.16 31.73
N PRO A 500 -41.66 6.74 30.72
CA PRO A 500 -41.62 6.39 29.28
C PRO A 500 -41.78 7.58 28.30
N THR A 501 -41.51 7.38 27.01
CA THR A 501 -42.41 7.63 25.85
C THR A 501 -41.61 7.72 24.54
N GLN A 502 -42.23 7.16 23.49
CA GLN A 502 -41.73 7.19 22.12
C GLN A 502 -41.70 8.64 21.63
N GLU A 503 -40.53 9.12 21.20
CA GLU A 503 -40.43 10.33 20.38
C GLU A 503 -39.81 10.01 19.01
N ASP A 504 -40.38 10.71 18.04
CA ASP A 504 -40.42 10.45 16.61
C ASP A 504 -39.04 10.67 15.94
N PRO A 505 -38.55 9.72 15.12
CA PRO A 505 -37.29 9.85 14.37
C PRO A 505 -37.17 11.11 13.49
N VAL A 506 -38.29 11.77 13.18
CA VAL A 506 -38.32 13.02 12.41
C VAL A 506 -37.75 14.22 13.19
N GLU A 507 -37.90 14.24 14.52
CA GLU A 507 -37.42 15.33 15.38
C GLU A 507 -35.90 15.28 15.57
N ARG A 508 -35.34 14.06 15.63
CA ARG A 508 -33.89 13.81 15.63
C ARG A 508 -33.23 14.24 14.31
N LEU A 509 -33.90 14.06 13.17
CA LEU A 509 -33.41 14.54 11.88
C LEU A 509 -33.45 16.08 11.79
N ARG A 510 -34.47 16.71 12.39
CA ARG A 510 -34.64 18.16 12.42
C ARG A 510 -33.57 18.84 13.30
N GLY A 511 -33.20 18.23 14.42
CA GLY A 511 -32.09 18.69 15.27
C GLY A 511 -30.73 18.63 14.56
N LEU A 512 -30.42 17.52 13.88
CA LEU A 512 -29.16 17.36 13.14
C LEU A 512 -29.02 18.33 11.94
N ILE A 513 -30.14 18.74 11.34
CA ILE A 513 -30.15 19.75 10.26
C ILE A 513 -29.94 21.17 10.82
N GLN A 514 -30.36 21.43 12.06
CA GLN A 514 -30.20 22.73 12.72
C GLN A 514 -28.79 22.94 13.26
N GLU A 515 -28.13 21.86 13.70
CA GLU A 515 -26.79 21.87 14.28
C GLU A 515 -25.67 22.06 13.23
N ARG A 516 -25.90 21.66 11.97
CA ARG A 516 -24.92 21.81 10.86
C ARG A 516 -24.98 23.15 10.12
N LYS A 517 -25.94 24.03 10.44
CA LYS A 517 -26.11 25.32 9.76
C LYS A 517 -25.05 26.35 10.15
N SER A 518 -24.60 26.35 11.41
CA SER A 518 -23.55 27.25 11.90
C SER A 518 -22.19 26.93 11.29
N GLU A 519 -21.85 25.65 11.18
CA GLU A 519 -20.59 25.15 10.58
C GLU A 519 -20.45 25.57 9.11
N THR A 520 -21.54 25.53 8.34
CA THR A 520 -21.53 25.92 6.92
C THR A 520 -21.41 27.43 6.75
N VAL A 521 -21.97 28.22 7.67
CA VAL A 521 -21.88 29.69 7.65
C VAL A 521 -20.47 30.16 8.03
N GLU A 522 -19.79 29.44 8.92
CA GLU A 522 -18.41 29.75 9.32
C GLU A 522 -17.40 29.47 8.19
N ILE A 523 -17.60 28.38 7.43
CA ILE A 523 -16.81 28.07 6.24
C ILE A 523 -17.05 29.09 5.11
N LEU A 524 -18.31 29.48 4.88
CA LEU A 524 -18.62 30.52 3.89
C LEU A 524 -18.10 31.90 4.30
N ARG A 525 -18.01 32.18 5.60
CA ARG A 525 -17.45 33.44 6.12
C ARG A 525 -15.93 33.48 6.01
N SER A 526 -15.23 32.36 6.21
CA SER A 526 -13.77 32.31 6.00
C SER A 526 -13.40 32.50 4.52
N TRP A 527 -14.20 31.97 3.59
CA TRP A 527 -14.01 32.19 2.15
C TRP A 527 -14.33 33.61 1.67
N LEU A 528 -15.10 34.38 2.46
CA LEU A 528 -15.43 35.77 2.15
C LEU A 528 -14.38 36.76 2.68
N ASP A 529 -13.81 36.50 3.86
CA ASP A 529 -12.74 37.32 4.48
C ASP A 529 -11.41 37.22 3.73
N GLU A 530 -11.12 36.08 3.09
CA GLU A 530 -9.88 35.85 2.34
C GLU A 530 -9.81 36.69 1.03
N LYS A 531 -10.92 37.30 0.61
CA LYS A 531 -10.97 38.18 -0.58
C LYS A 531 -10.78 39.67 -0.30
N GLU A 532 -10.82 40.14 0.95
CA GLU A 532 -10.60 41.55 1.29
C GLU A 532 -9.13 41.88 1.61
N THR A 533 -8.28 40.89 1.86
CA THR A 533 -6.84 41.12 2.12
C THR A 533 -5.96 41.08 0.87
N ALA A 534 -6.55 40.79 -0.29
CA ALA A 534 -5.90 40.84 -1.60
C ALA A 534 -6.41 42.04 -2.42
N LYS A 535 -6.04 43.25 -1.99
CA LYS A 535 -6.07 44.43 -2.86
C LYS A 535 -5.00 45.45 -2.52
#